data_AF-A0A961HWU5-F1
#
_entry.id   AF-A0A961HWU5-F1
#
_cell.length_a   1.000
_cell.length_b   1.000
_cell.length_c   1.000
_cell.angle_alpha   90.00
_cell.angle_beta   90.00
_cell.angle_gamma   90.00
#
_symmetry.space_group_name_H-M   'P 1'
#
loop_
_entity.id
_entity.type
_entity.pdbx_description
1 polymer ?
#
loop_
_entity_poly.entity_id
_entity_poly.type
_entity_poly.pdbx_seq_one_letter_code
_entity_poly.pdbx_strand_id
1 'polypeptide(L)'
;MRRQSRQKYAVHLLLWMVVFFFAIDILVFRNLLWQIPDESAWDDDPFYHFETHARHLKNNRDANEYRVLVVGSSIALYSVLTDRLESTLRRQFPDRNVRVRRLSHLGLTPLHLRAYMRRVLDTQPDLVIWPTNPVDQRLERPLMQESMGQLYAPELHVPALRDYLAADSTPEIRMSDELRTRSDLEPADREAHFQDALEQRQTALDRYAQFLVSGDEYRM
;
A
#
# COMPACT_ATOMS: atom_id res chain seq x y z
N MET A 1 32.28 -60.12 -9.55
CA MET A 1 31.03 -59.84 -10.32
C MET A 1 29.88 -59.24 -9.49
N ARG A 2 29.52 -59.74 -8.29
CA ARG A 2 28.38 -59.21 -7.48
C ARG A 2 28.46 -57.73 -7.05
N ARG A 3 29.65 -57.13 -6.95
CA ARG A 3 29.84 -55.74 -6.53
C ARG A 3 29.50 -54.73 -7.64
N GLN A 4 29.85 -55.06 -8.90
CA GLN A 4 29.52 -54.24 -10.06
C GLN A 4 28.01 -54.22 -10.36
N SER A 5 27.29 -55.35 -10.17
CA SER A 5 25.84 -55.36 -10.37
C SER A 5 25.12 -54.48 -9.34
N ARG A 6 25.46 -54.60 -8.05
CA ARG A 6 24.91 -53.74 -6.98
C ARG A 6 25.14 -52.25 -7.22
N GLN A 7 26.32 -51.88 -7.74
CA GLN A 7 26.64 -50.48 -8.02
C GLN A 7 25.80 -49.91 -9.18
N LYS A 8 25.51 -50.71 -10.21
CA LYS A 8 24.59 -50.30 -11.29
C LYS A 8 23.17 -50.06 -10.77
N TYR A 9 22.65 -50.96 -9.94
CA TYR A 9 21.31 -50.78 -9.33
C TYR A 9 21.25 -49.56 -8.42
N ALA A 10 22.31 -49.28 -7.65
CA ALA A 10 22.38 -48.09 -6.81
C ALA A 10 22.35 -46.79 -7.64
N VAL A 11 23.07 -46.74 -8.76
CA VAL A 11 23.05 -45.58 -9.67
C VAL A 11 21.66 -45.39 -10.31
N HIS A 12 21.02 -46.47 -10.77
CA HIS A 12 19.66 -46.39 -11.30
C HIS A 12 18.65 -45.94 -10.25
N LEU A 13 18.73 -46.45 -9.02
CA LEU A 13 17.88 -46.03 -7.92
C LEU A 13 18.05 -44.54 -7.62
N LEU A 14 19.29 -44.06 -7.55
CA LEU A 14 19.58 -42.65 -7.30
C LEU A 14 19.03 -41.76 -8.41
N LEU A 15 19.18 -42.16 -9.68
CA LEU A 15 18.64 -41.43 -10.81
C LEU A 15 17.10 -41.37 -10.76
N TRP A 16 16.44 -42.50 -10.45
CA TRP A 16 15.00 -42.53 -10.25
C TRP A 16 14.55 -41.66 -9.08
N MET A 17 15.30 -41.63 -7.98
CA MET A 17 14.99 -40.77 -6.83
C MET A 17 15.07 -39.29 -7.19
N VAL A 18 16.07 -38.88 -7.98
CA VAL A 18 16.20 -37.50 -8.46
C VAL A 18 15.03 -37.14 -9.39
N VAL A 19 14.71 -38.00 -10.37
CA VAL A 19 13.57 -37.78 -11.27
C VAL A 19 12.26 -37.68 -10.48
N PHE A 20 12.06 -38.57 -9.51
CA PHE A 20 10.89 -38.58 -8.66
C PHE A 20 10.79 -37.31 -7.81
N PHE A 21 11.90 -36.85 -7.24
CA PHE A 21 11.94 -35.59 -6.49
C PHE A 21 11.52 -34.41 -7.35
N PHE A 22 12.06 -34.28 -8.57
CA PHE A 22 11.63 -33.23 -9.51
C PHE A 22 10.18 -33.37 -9.95
N ALA A 23 9.69 -34.61 -10.13
CA ALA A 23 8.30 -34.85 -10.48
C ALA A 23 7.34 -34.41 -9.36
N ILE A 24 7.68 -34.71 -8.10
CA ILE A 24 6.94 -34.23 -6.93
C ILE A 24 7.02 -32.71 -6.85
N ASP A 25 8.20 -32.12 -6.99
CA ASP A 25 8.41 -30.68 -6.92
C ASP A 25 7.53 -29.95 -7.94
N ILE A 26 7.55 -30.41 -9.20
CA ILE A 26 6.68 -29.88 -10.25
C ILE A 26 5.21 -30.08 -9.89
N LEU A 27 4.80 -31.26 -9.42
CA LEU A 27 3.40 -31.52 -9.11
C LEU A 27 2.88 -30.63 -7.96
N VAL A 28 3.68 -30.48 -6.90
CA VAL A 28 3.34 -29.70 -5.71
C VAL A 28 3.36 -28.20 -6.00
N PHE A 29 4.49 -27.65 -6.46
CA PHE A 29 4.64 -26.21 -6.62
C PHE A 29 3.92 -25.65 -7.85
N ARG A 30 3.67 -26.46 -8.88
CA ARG A 30 2.96 -25.99 -10.08
C ARG A 30 1.45 -26.11 -9.98
N ASN A 31 0.93 -27.08 -9.23
CA ASN A 31 -0.52 -27.35 -9.18
C ASN A 31 -1.09 -27.18 -7.77
N LEU A 32 -0.56 -27.92 -6.78
CA LEU A 32 -1.18 -28.02 -5.47
C LEU A 32 -1.09 -26.72 -4.67
N LEU A 33 0.05 -26.03 -4.74
CA LEU A 33 0.28 -24.77 -4.02
C LEU A 33 -0.79 -23.71 -4.33
N TRP A 34 -1.24 -23.64 -5.59
CA TRP A 34 -2.18 -22.62 -6.05
C TRP A 34 -3.66 -22.98 -5.82
N GLN A 35 -3.95 -24.16 -5.28
CA GLN A 35 -5.32 -24.58 -4.93
C GLN A 35 -5.68 -24.24 -3.48
N ILE A 36 -4.67 -23.99 -2.64
CA ILE A 36 -4.88 -23.65 -1.24
C ILE A 36 -5.33 -22.18 -1.20
N PRO A 37 -6.47 -21.88 -0.57
CA PRO A 37 -6.91 -20.50 -0.39
C PRO A 37 -5.87 -19.74 0.44
N ASP A 38 -5.54 -18.54 -0.01
CA ASP A 38 -4.63 -17.63 0.70
C ASP A 38 -5.36 -17.07 1.92
N GLU A 39 -5.18 -17.72 3.08
CA GLU A 39 -5.79 -17.31 4.35
C GLU A 39 -4.98 -16.19 5.05
N SER A 40 -3.72 -15.99 4.65
CA SER A 40 -2.75 -15.04 5.22
C SER A 40 -2.44 -13.88 4.26
N ALA A 41 -3.49 -13.27 3.71
CA ALA A 41 -3.42 -12.11 2.82
C ALA A 41 -2.73 -10.85 3.40
N TRP A 42 -2.24 -10.89 4.65
CA TRP A 42 -1.75 -9.74 5.39
C TRP A 42 -0.26 -9.79 5.77
N ASP A 43 0.38 -10.97 5.82
CA ASP A 43 1.80 -11.10 6.24
C ASP A 43 2.67 -12.00 5.31
N ASP A 44 2.09 -12.63 4.29
CA ASP A 44 2.83 -13.47 3.35
C ASP A 44 3.57 -12.65 2.27
N ASP A 45 4.57 -13.29 1.64
CA ASP A 45 5.37 -12.68 0.58
C ASP A 45 4.44 -12.12 -0.52
N PRO A 46 4.50 -10.79 -0.79
CA PRO A 46 3.61 -10.09 -1.71
C PRO A 46 3.52 -10.71 -3.11
N PHE A 47 4.55 -11.45 -3.51
CA PHE A 47 4.58 -12.17 -4.78
C PHE A 47 3.55 -13.30 -4.85
N TYR A 48 3.47 -14.15 -3.82
CA TYR A 48 2.58 -15.32 -3.85
C TYR A 48 1.12 -14.89 -3.82
N HIS A 49 0.78 -13.93 -2.96
CA HIS A 49 -0.56 -13.35 -2.92
C HIS A 49 -0.95 -12.77 -4.29
N PHE A 50 -0.04 -11.99 -4.91
CA PHE A 50 -0.27 -11.44 -6.24
C PHE A 50 -0.51 -12.53 -7.30
N GLU A 51 0.33 -13.58 -7.34
CA GLU A 51 0.24 -14.65 -8.32
C GLU A 51 -1.03 -15.50 -8.13
N THR A 52 -1.40 -15.82 -6.88
CA THR A 52 -2.65 -16.52 -6.55
C THR A 52 -3.86 -15.70 -7.00
N HIS A 53 -3.89 -14.40 -6.69
CA HIS A 53 -4.96 -13.50 -7.14
C HIS A 53 -5.01 -13.37 -8.66
N ALA A 54 -3.87 -13.22 -9.33
CA ALA A 54 -3.82 -13.12 -10.78
C ALA A 54 -4.38 -14.39 -11.44
N ARG A 55 -4.04 -15.59 -10.92
CA ARG A 55 -4.58 -16.87 -11.40
C ARG A 55 -6.07 -16.99 -11.15
N HIS A 56 -6.52 -16.60 -9.96
CA HIS A 56 -7.93 -16.61 -9.64
C HIS A 56 -8.74 -15.71 -10.58
N LEU A 57 -8.27 -14.48 -10.83
CA LEU A 57 -8.92 -13.55 -11.76
C LEU A 57 -8.90 -14.05 -13.20
N LYS A 58 -7.79 -14.64 -13.65
CA LYS A 58 -7.66 -15.26 -14.97
C LYS A 58 -8.69 -16.37 -15.18
N ASN A 59 -8.84 -17.25 -14.18
CA ASN A 59 -9.70 -18.42 -14.30
C ASN A 59 -11.19 -18.12 -14.07
N ASN A 60 -11.52 -17.05 -13.35
CA ASN A 60 -12.90 -16.67 -13.00
C ASN A 60 -13.36 -15.41 -13.75
N ARG A 61 -13.24 -15.40 -15.08
CA ARG A 61 -13.81 -14.33 -15.92
C ARG A 61 -15.18 -14.72 -16.46
N ASP A 62 -16.17 -13.86 -16.25
CA ASP A 62 -17.46 -13.99 -16.92
C ASP A 62 -17.31 -13.55 -18.38
N ALA A 63 -17.89 -14.30 -19.32
CA ALA A 63 -17.75 -14.01 -20.76
C ALA A 63 -18.32 -12.63 -21.18
N ASN A 64 -19.27 -12.10 -20.42
CA ASN A 64 -19.91 -10.80 -20.68
C ASN A 64 -19.43 -9.69 -19.71
N GLU A 65 -18.40 -9.95 -18.90
CA GLU A 65 -17.86 -8.97 -17.96
C GLU A 65 -17.03 -7.91 -18.69
N TYR A 66 -17.38 -6.63 -18.47
CA TYR A 66 -16.50 -5.50 -18.73
C TYR A 66 -15.60 -5.28 -17.50
N ARG A 67 -14.38 -5.81 -17.57
CA ARG A 67 -13.45 -5.91 -16.44
C ARG A 67 -12.60 -4.66 -16.32
N VAL A 68 -12.82 -3.93 -15.24
CA VAL A 68 -11.97 -2.83 -14.80
C VAL A 68 -11.00 -3.37 -13.75
N LEU A 69 -9.71 -3.36 -14.08
CA LEU A 69 -8.67 -3.87 -13.19
C LEU A 69 -7.89 -2.73 -12.56
N VAL A 70 -7.96 -2.64 -11.24
CA VAL A 70 -7.18 -1.69 -10.43
C VAL A 70 -5.88 -2.36 -10.03
N VAL A 71 -4.76 -1.80 -10.46
CA VAL A 71 -3.42 -2.35 -10.21
C VAL A 71 -2.57 -1.32 -9.50
N GLY A 72 -1.72 -1.70 -8.55
CA GLY A 72 -0.79 -0.77 -7.92
C GLY A 72 -0.32 -1.20 -6.53
N SER A 73 0.26 -0.24 -5.81
CA SER A 73 0.84 -0.43 -4.48
C SER A 73 -0.21 -0.32 -3.36
N SER A 74 0.22 0.08 -2.17
CA SER A 74 -0.65 0.45 -1.04
C SER A 74 -1.69 1.51 -1.42
N ILE A 75 -1.42 2.39 -2.39
CA ILE A 75 -2.44 3.35 -2.86
C ILE A 75 -3.59 2.64 -3.55
N ALA A 76 -3.30 1.74 -4.49
CA ALA A 76 -4.35 0.98 -5.16
C ALA A 76 -5.14 0.12 -4.15
N LEU A 77 -4.45 -0.38 -3.13
CA LEU A 77 -5.05 -1.20 -2.08
C LEU A 77 -5.98 -0.41 -1.16
N TYR A 78 -5.54 0.75 -0.66
CA TYR A 78 -6.25 1.50 0.39
C TYR A 78 -7.06 2.69 -0.12
N SER A 79 -6.72 3.27 -1.27
CA SER A 79 -7.39 4.47 -1.79
C SER A 79 -8.53 4.14 -2.75
N VAL A 80 -8.60 2.91 -3.28
CA VAL A 80 -9.66 2.52 -4.22
C VAL A 80 -10.62 1.53 -3.59
N LEU A 81 -11.82 2.01 -3.29
CA LEU A 81 -12.96 1.20 -2.87
C LEU A 81 -13.63 0.57 -4.09
N THR A 82 -13.23 -0.66 -4.45
CA THR A 82 -13.68 -1.35 -5.67
C THR A 82 -15.20 -1.47 -5.75
N ASP A 83 -15.89 -1.74 -4.64
CA ASP A 83 -17.34 -1.92 -4.62
C ASP A 83 -18.09 -0.60 -4.87
N ARG A 84 -17.54 0.51 -4.35
CA ARG A 84 -18.07 1.86 -4.59
C ARG A 84 -17.83 2.29 -6.04
N LEU A 85 -16.66 1.96 -6.59
CA LEU A 85 -16.34 2.22 -7.99
C LEU A 85 -17.23 1.39 -8.91
N GLU A 86 -17.40 0.08 -8.65
CA GLU A 86 -18.26 -0.82 -9.42
C GLU A 86 -19.70 -0.35 -9.43
N SER A 87 -20.28 -0.07 -8.25
CA SER A 87 -21.65 0.43 -8.15
C SER A 87 -21.87 1.78 -8.83
N THR A 88 -20.86 2.66 -8.83
CA THR A 88 -20.93 3.94 -9.53
C THR A 88 -20.88 3.75 -11.05
N LEU A 89 -19.95 2.92 -11.54
CA LEU A 89 -19.84 2.62 -12.97
C LEU A 89 -21.07 1.90 -13.51
N ARG A 90 -21.67 0.97 -12.75
CA ARG A 90 -22.93 0.33 -13.14
C ARG A 90 -24.11 1.29 -13.23
N ARG A 91 -24.18 2.28 -12.35
CA ARG A 91 -25.22 3.32 -12.42
C ARG A 91 -25.04 4.20 -13.66
N GLN A 92 -23.79 4.49 -14.03
CA GLN A 92 -23.48 5.32 -15.19
C GLN A 92 -23.58 4.56 -16.52
N PHE A 93 -23.30 3.25 -16.51
CA PHE A 93 -23.30 2.37 -17.68
C PHE A 93 -24.14 1.12 -17.41
N PRO A 94 -25.47 1.24 -17.29
CA PRO A 94 -26.37 0.14 -16.89
C PRO A 94 -26.37 -1.03 -17.90
N ASP A 95 -26.11 -0.74 -19.18
CA ASP A 95 -26.08 -1.75 -20.24
C ASP A 95 -24.79 -2.59 -20.25
N ARG A 96 -23.81 -2.25 -19.39
CA ARG A 96 -22.56 -3.00 -19.27
C ARG A 96 -22.52 -3.76 -17.95
N ASN A 97 -22.17 -5.05 -18.02
CA ASN A 97 -21.85 -5.85 -16.84
C ASN A 97 -20.43 -5.49 -16.34
N VAL A 98 -20.29 -4.28 -15.79
CA VAL A 98 -19.03 -3.79 -15.24
C VAL A 98 -18.68 -4.59 -13.98
N ARG A 99 -17.44 -5.05 -13.89
CA ARG A 99 -16.85 -5.61 -12.66
C ARG A 99 -15.53 -4.94 -12.38
N VAL A 100 -15.33 -4.50 -11.15
CA VAL A 100 -14.08 -3.90 -10.71
C VAL A 100 -13.31 -4.93 -9.90
N ARG A 101 -12.14 -5.29 -10.39
CA ARG A 101 -11.23 -6.24 -9.74
C ARG A 101 -9.97 -5.50 -9.30
N ARG A 102 -9.35 -5.96 -8.22
CA ARG A 102 -8.08 -5.42 -7.74
C ARG A 102 -6.98 -6.46 -7.88
N LEU A 103 -5.82 -6.04 -8.38
CA LEU A 103 -4.61 -6.83 -8.43
C LEU A 103 -3.45 -5.95 -7.96
N SER A 104 -3.24 -5.90 -6.64
CA SER A 104 -2.31 -4.99 -5.97
C SER A 104 -1.59 -5.71 -4.83
N HIS A 105 -0.41 -5.22 -4.46
CA HIS A 105 0.26 -5.63 -3.22
C HIS A 105 1.05 -4.45 -2.64
N LEU A 106 1.39 -4.52 -1.35
CA LEU A 106 2.19 -3.47 -0.70
C LEU A 106 3.55 -3.31 -1.38
N GLY A 107 3.97 -2.06 -1.63
CA GLY A 107 5.26 -1.77 -2.25
C GLY A 107 5.40 -2.21 -3.71
N LEU A 108 4.29 -2.40 -4.45
CA LEU A 108 4.33 -2.67 -5.88
C LEU A 108 4.93 -1.47 -6.64
N THR A 109 6.21 -1.60 -7.01
CA THR A 109 6.93 -0.59 -7.78
C THR A 109 6.59 -0.68 -9.27
N PRO A 110 6.80 0.39 -10.07
CA PRO A 110 6.67 0.34 -11.53
C PRO A 110 7.49 -0.79 -12.18
N LEU A 111 8.66 -1.10 -11.61
CA LEU A 111 9.51 -2.20 -12.10
C LEU A 111 8.86 -3.57 -11.87
N HIS A 112 8.28 -3.78 -10.69
CA HIS A 112 7.51 -5.00 -10.39
C HIS A 112 6.28 -5.11 -11.30
N LEU A 113 5.55 -4.00 -11.50
CA LEU A 113 4.41 -3.99 -12.41
C LEU A 113 4.80 -4.40 -13.83
N ARG A 114 5.94 -3.90 -14.33
CA ARG A 114 6.47 -4.30 -15.64
C ARG A 114 6.79 -5.79 -15.69
N ALA A 115 7.37 -6.36 -14.63
CA ALA A 115 7.61 -7.80 -14.54
C ALA A 115 6.30 -8.61 -14.53
N TYR A 116 5.26 -8.08 -13.89
CA TYR A 116 3.94 -8.71 -13.81
C TYR A 116 3.01 -8.41 -14.98
N MET A 117 3.43 -7.62 -15.96
CA MET A 117 2.58 -7.18 -17.07
C MET A 117 1.87 -8.35 -17.78
N ARG A 118 2.57 -9.47 -17.98
CA ARG A 118 1.94 -10.67 -18.56
C ARG A 118 0.82 -11.23 -17.68
N ARG A 119 1.00 -11.26 -16.35
CA ARG A 119 -0.07 -11.69 -15.42
C ARG A 119 -1.26 -10.76 -15.49
N VAL A 120 -1.02 -9.46 -15.50
CA VAL A 120 -2.06 -8.43 -15.62
C VAL A 120 -2.86 -8.64 -16.91
N LEU A 121 -2.18 -8.76 -18.05
CA LEU A 121 -2.82 -8.97 -19.35
C LEU A 121 -3.53 -10.32 -19.47
N ASP A 122 -3.00 -11.37 -18.84
CA ASP A 122 -3.62 -12.69 -18.80
C ASP A 122 -4.97 -12.69 -18.05
N THR A 123 -5.22 -11.73 -17.14
CA THR A 123 -6.55 -11.54 -16.54
C THR A 123 -7.56 -10.91 -17.50
N GLN A 124 -7.10 -10.54 -18.70
CA GLN A 124 -7.85 -9.92 -19.79
C GLN A 124 -8.71 -8.72 -19.35
N PRO A 125 -8.10 -7.67 -18.78
CA PRO A 125 -8.83 -6.46 -18.41
C PRO A 125 -9.28 -5.68 -19.66
N ASP A 126 -10.46 -5.07 -19.61
CA ASP A 126 -10.94 -4.13 -20.64
C ASP A 126 -10.46 -2.70 -20.35
N LEU A 127 -10.24 -2.39 -19.07
CA LEU A 127 -9.64 -1.14 -18.59
C LEU A 127 -8.69 -1.42 -17.42
N VAL A 128 -7.51 -0.82 -17.43
CA VAL A 128 -6.58 -0.85 -16.30
C VAL A 128 -6.52 0.53 -15.66
N ILE A 129 -6.73 0.60 -14.36
CA ILE A 129 -6.56 1.81 -13.54
C ILE A 129 -5.32 1.59 -12.67
N TRP A 130 -4.31 2.44 -12.85
CA TRP A 130 -3.08 2.37 -12.08
C TRP A 130 -2.86 3.68 -11.30
N PRO A 131 -3.43 3.81 -10.09
CA PRO A 131 -3.09 4.93 -9.24
C PRO A 131 -1.64 4.77 -8.75
N THR A 132 -0.86 5.86 -8.81
CA THR A 132 0.55 5.87 -8.44
C THR A 132 0.89 7.09 -7.60
N ASN A 133 1.81 6.94 -6.65
CA ASN A 133 2.49 8.02 -5.94
C ASN A 133 3.90 8.24 -6.51
N PRO A 134 4.48 9.43 -6.30
CA PRO A 134 5.92 9.62 -6.18
C PRO A 134 6.67 8.58 -5.31
N VAL A 135 6.10 8.14 -4.18
CA VAL A 135 6.69 7.07 -3.32
C VAL A 135 6.92 5.76 -4.08
N ASP A 136 5.98 5.35 -4.95
CA ASP A 136 6.10 4.12 -5.73
C ASP A 136 7.26 4.18 -6.73
N GLN A 137 7.56 5.39 -7.19
CA GLN A 137 8.64 5.67 -8.13
C GLN A 137 9.99 5.81 -7.44
N ARG A 138 10.05 5.69 -6.10
CA ARG A 138 11.23 5.99 -5.28
C ARG A 138 11.76 7.40 -5.55
N LEU A 139 10.87 8.32 -5.92
CA LEU A 139 11.16 9.74 -6.13
C LEU A 139 11.06 10.54 -4.83
N GLU A 140 10.80 9.86 -3.72
CA GLU A 140 11.06 10.40 -2.40
C GLU A 140 12.53 10.82 -2.32
N ARG A 141 12.76 12.13 -2.26
CA ARG A 141 14.08 12.65 -1.92
C ARG A 141 14.49 12.02 -0.59
N PRO A 142 15.76 11.69 -0.37
CA PRO A 142 16.27 11.23 0.92
C PRO A 142 16.25 12.33 2.02
N LEU A 143 15.27 13.24 1.98
CA LEU A 143 15.05 14.25 3.01
C LEU A 143 14.38 13.66 4.26
N MET A 144 13.70 12.52 4.13
CA MET A 144 12.97 11.91 5.23
C MET A 144 13.83 11.03 6.15
N GLN A 145 15.02 10.57 5.75
CA GLN A 145 15.77 9.66 6.62
C GLN A 145 16.50 10.40 7.76
N GLU A 146 16.94 11.64 7.51
CA GLU A 146 17.46 12.54 8.54
C GLU A 146 16.33 13.06 9.45
N SER A 147 15.16 13.44 8.89
CA SER A 147 14.04 13.93 9.70
C SER A 147 13.28 12.81 10.43
N MET A 148 13.15 11.62 9.85
CA MET A 148 12.57 10.45 10.54
C MET A 148 13.52 9.92 11.62
N GLY A 149 14.84 9.95 11.40
CA GLY A 149 15.82 9.64 12.45
C GLY A 149 15.66 10.56 13.67
N GLN A 150 15.30 11.82 13.46
CA GLN A 150 14.96 12.78 14.51
C GLN A 150 13.57 12.53 15.12
N LEU A 151 12.60 11.98 14.37
CA LEU A 151 11.28 11.57 14.88
C LEU A 151 11.31 10.27 15.72
N TYR A 152 12.28 9.39 15.48
CA TYR A 152 12.44 8.12 16.19
C TYR A 152 13.48 8.16 17.32
N ALA A 153 14.06 9.34 17.61
CA ALA A 153 14.92 9.56 18.76
C ALA A 153 14.07 10.06 19.95
N PRO A 154 13.62 9.17 20.87
CA PRO A 154 12.76 9.56 21.98
C PRO A 154 13.41 10.64 22.86
N GLU A 155 14.75 10.64 22.97
CA GLU A 155 15.54 11.65 23.68
C GLU A 155 15.30 13.08 23.17
N LEU A 156 15.15 13.26 21.85
CA LEU A 156 14.97 14.56 21.19
C LEU A 156 13.50 15.02 21.19
N HIS A 157 12.57 14.10 21.42
CA HIS A 157 11.15 14.39 21.47
C HIS A 157 10.62 14.74 22.86
N VAL A 158 11.23 14.27 23.95
CA VAL A 158 10.67 14.62 25.27
C VAL A 158 10.65 16.13 25.51
N PRO A 159 11.65 16.95 25.15
CA PRO A 159 11.56 18.39 25.33
C PRO A 159 10.64 19.06 24.29
N ALA A 160 10.82 18.79 23.00
CA ALA A 160 10.04 19.47 21.95
C ALA A 160 8.56 19.06 21.93
N LEU A 161 8.26 17.77 22.17
CA LEU A 161 6.88 17.28 22.28
C LEU A 161 6.27 17.69 23.61
N ARG A 162 7.05 17.79 24.71
CA ARG A 162 6.55 18.34 25.98
C ARG A 162 6.37 19.85 25.89
N ASP A 163 7.17 20.59 25.16
CA ASP A 163 6.95 22.02 24.94
C ASP A 163 5.76 22.24 24.00
N TYR A 164 5.53 21.33 23.03
CA TYR A 164 4.33 21.34 22.18
C TYR A 164 3.05 20.88 22.91
N LEU A 165 3.16 19.96 23.88
CA LEU A 165 2.03 19.44 24.68
C LEU A 165 1.80 20.19 25.99
N ALA A 166 2.83 20.84 26.54
CA ALA A 166 2.78 21.72 27.73
C ALA A 166 2.66 23.20 27.34
N ALA A 167 2.82 23.55 26.06
CA ALA A 167 2.02 24.60 25.45
C ALA A 167 0.56 24.13 25.52
N ASP A 168 -0.02 24.35 26.68
CA ASP A 168 -1.38 23.98 27.06
C ASP A 168 -2.34 24.31 25.91
N SER A 169 -3.04 23.28 25.43
CA SER A 169 -4.07 23.29 24.38
C SER A 169 -3.60 23.50 22.92
N THR A 170 -3.67 22.44 22.10
CA THR A 170 -3.94 22.61 20.66
C THR A 170 -5.27 23.37 20.51
N PRO A 171 -5.27 24.61 19.98
CA PRO A 171 -6.50 25.38 19.80
C PRO A 171 -7.44 24.69 18.81
N GLU A 172 -6.90 23.95 17.84
CA GLU A 172 -7.67 23.38 16.71
C GLU A 172 -8.81 22.44 17.12
N ILE A 173 -8.67 21.65 18.19
CA ILE A 173 -9.69 20.64 18.55
C ILE A 173 -10.71 21.18 19.56
N ARG A 174 -10.33 22.12 20.44
CA ARG A 174 -11.29 22.79 21.34
C ARG A 174 -12.02 23.94 20.67
N MET A 175 -11.34 24.73 19.84
CA MET A 175 -11.87 25.99 19.32
C MET A 175 -12.87 25.78 18.17
N SER A 176 -12.74 24.71 17.37
CA SER A 176 -13.73 24.39 16.33
C SER A 176 -15.06 23.89 16.89
N ASP A 177 -15.05 23.24 18.06
CA ASP A 177 -16.25 22.75 18.74
C ASP A 177 -16.84 23.83 19.68
N GLU A 178 -16.01 24.62 20.37
CA GLU A 178 -16.47 25.70 21.26
C GLU A 178 -17.01 26.92 20.49
N LEU A 179 -16.39 27.35 19.39
CA LEU A 179 -16.91 28.48 18.59
C LEU A 179 -18.15 28.10 17.75
N ARG A 180 -18.33 26.82 17.42
CA ARG A 180 -19.55 26.32 16.76
C ARG A 180 -20.74 26.24 17.73
N THR A 181 -20.49 26.06 19.02
CA THR A 181 -21.54 25.86 20.04
C THR A 181 -21.84 27.11 20.88
N ARG A 182 -20.99 28.15 20.84
CA ARG A 182 -21.27 29.46 21.45
C ARG A 182 -22.26 30.29 20.62
N SER A 183 -23.55 30.11 20.91
CA SER A 183 -24.65 30.93 20.35
C SER A 183 -24.78 32.32 20.98
N ASP A 184 -23.93 32.64 21.97
CA ASP A 184 -23.95 33.84 22.80
C ASP A 184 -23.09 35.00 22.25
N LEU A 185 -22.29 34.76 21.20
CA LEU A 185 -21.44 35.78 20.58
C LEU A 185 -22.05 36.35 19.30
N GLU A 186 -21.99 37.68 19.15
CA GLU A 186 -22.38 38.37 17.93
C GLU A 186 -21.52 37.89 16.74
N PRO A 187 -22.06 37.84 15.51
CA PRO A 187 -21.38 37.27 14.35
C PRO A 187 -20.03 37.93 14.03
N ALA A 188 -19.90 39.24 14.28
CA ALA A 188 -18.67 40.00 14.03
C ALA A 188 -17.52 39.56 14.95
N ASP A 189 -17.83 39.27 16.22
CA ASP A 189 -16.82 38.86 17.20
C ASP A 189 -16.36 37.42 16.96
N ARG A 190 -17.25 36.55 16.45
CA ARG A 190 -16.89 35.20 16.00
C ARG A 190 -15.92 35.21 14.83
N GLU A 191 -16.15 36.08 13.85
CA GLU A 191 -15.26 36.22 12.70
C GLU A 191 -13.89 36.79 13.11
N ALA A 192 -13.87 37.80 13.99
CA ALA A 192 -12.62 38.36 14.51
C ALA A 192 -11.77 37.31 15.25
N HIS A 193 -12.40 36.50 16.10
CA HIS A 193 -11.72 35.41 16.80
C HIS A 193 -11.24 34.31 15.86
N PHE A 194 -11.97 34.03 14.78
CA PHE A 194 -11.55 33.06 13.77
C PHE A 194 -10.33 33.55 12.98
N GLN A 195 -10.31 34.83 12.59
CA GLN A 195 -9.19 35.43 11.86
C GLN A 195 -7.92 35.50 12.72
N ASP A 196 -8.03 35.88 13.99
CA ASP A 196 -6.90 35.87 14.94
C ASP A 196 -6.30 34.46 15.09
N ALA A 197 -7.14 33.43 15.15
CA ALA A 197 -6.68 32.04 15.18
C ALA A 197 -5.96 31.59 13.90
N LEU A 198 -6.43 32.03 12.74
CA LEU A 198 -5.76 31.77 11.46
C LEU A 198 -4.40 32.46 11.37
N GLU A 199 -4.29 33.69 11.88
CA GLU A 199 -3.04 34.45 11.91
C GLU A 199 -2.00 33.82 12.86
N GLN A 200 -2.45 33.38 14.04
CA GLN A 200 -1.60 32.64 14.98
C GLN A 200 -1.12 31.31 14.38
N ARG A 201 -1.98 30.60 13.64
CA ARG A 201 -1.62 29.38 12.91
C ARG A 201 -0.57 29.65 11.84
N GLN A 202 -0.76 30.67 11.01
CA GLN A 202 0.20 31.01 9.96
C GLN A 202 1.55 31.37 10.57
N THR A 203 1.55 32.14 11.66
CA THR A 203 2.77 32.50 12.40
C THR A 203 3.49 31.27 12.96
N ALA A 204 2.76 30.28 13.49
CA ALA A 204 3.35 29.04 13.99
C ALA A 204 3.96 28.19 12.87
N LEU A 205 3.28 28.10 11.72
CA LEU A 205 3.78 27.41 10.53
C LEU A 205 5.03 28.10 9.97
N ASP A 206 5.06 29.43 9.95
CA ASP A 206 6.20 30.20 9.47
C ASP A 206 7.43 30.04 10.40
N ARG A 207 7.23 30.00 11.72
CA ARG A 207 8.30 29.67 12.68
C ARG A 207 8.83 28.26 12.50
N TYR A 208 7.93 27.29 12.28
CA TYR A 208 8.32 25.91 12.04
C TYR A 208 9.09 25.78 10.71
N ALA A 209 8.64 26.46 9.66
CA ALA A 209 9.34 26.52 8.38
C ALA A 209 10.72 27.19 8.52
N GLN A 210 10.84 28.27 9.30
CA GLN A 210 12.12 28.89 9.61
C GLN A 210 13.06 27.96 10.37
N PHE A 211 12.56 27.24 11.38
CA PHE A 211 13.31 26.22 12.11
C PHE A 211 13.86 25.12 11.19
N LEU A 212 13.04 24.64 10.23
CA LEU A 212 13.47 23.63 9.25
C LEU A 212 14.51 24.15 8.26
N VAL A 213 14.48 25.45 7.94
CA VAL A 213 15.42 26.08 7.00
C VAL A 213 16.74 26.47 7.69
N SER A 214 16.71 26.82 8.98
CA SER A 214 17.85 27.33 9.73
C SER A 214 18.65 26.22 10.43
N GLY A 215 18.90 25.08 9.80
CA GLY A 215 19.47 23.86 10.42
C GLY A 215 20.92 23.97 10.97
N ASP A 216 21.23 25.02 11.74
CA ASP A 216 22.55 25.48 12.14
C ASP A 216 22.85 25.38 13.65
N GLU A 217 21.99 24.75 14.46
CA GLU A 217 22.26 24.57 15.91
C GLU A 217 22.37 23.12 16.39
N TYR A 218 22.98 22.25 15.58
CA TYR A 218 23.51 20.97 16.09
C TYR A 218 24.94 20.72 15.63
N ARG A 219 25.83 21.63 16.04
CA ARG A 219 27.24 21.31 16.34
C ARG A 219 27.42 21.34 17.86
N MET A 220 27.12 20.23 18.52
CA MET A 220 27.75 19.84 19.79
C MET A 220 28.00 18.34 19.76
#